data_AF-A0A2J4GBD5-F1
#
_entry.id   AF-A0A2J4GBD5-F1
#
_cell.length_a   1.000
_cell.length_b   1.000
_cell.length_c   1.000
_cell.angle_alpha   90.00
_cell.angle_beta   90.00
_cell.angle_gamma   90.00
#
_symmetry.space_group_name_H-M   'P 1'
#
loop_
_entity.id
_entity.type
_entity.pdbx_description
1 polymer ?
#
loop_
_entity_poly.entity_id
_entity_poly.type
_entity_poly.pdbx_seq_one_letter_code
_entity_poly.pdbx_strand_id
1 'polypeptide(L)'
;MLGLPLETPPEPVEVKTRINELFRALSRDLGPHAAGVAVWSGNLFARHLWGSWGSELRRLGFTWPRFLAFLKPYTPLIARWAIEGSMRWEDLVEKIRADLESSRGWGLERFLA
;
A
#
# COMPACT_ATOMS: atom_id res chain seq x y z
N MET A 1 -4.75 13.28 21.61
CA MET A 1 -4.57 12.26 20.56
C MET A 1 -3.08 12.02 20.42
N LEU A 2 -2.58 10.85 20.81
CA LEU A 2 -1.18 10.48 20.55
C LEU A 2 -1.13 9.92 19.13
N GLY A 3 -0.74 10.76 18.16
CA GLY A 3 -0.50 10.34 16.78
C GLY A 3 0.56 9.25 16.73
N LEU A 4 0.46 8.31 15.79
CA LEU A 4 1.47 7.28 15.66
C LEU A 4 2.69 7.89 15.00
N PRO A 5 3.91 7.69 15.53
CA PRO A 5 5.12 8.09 14.84
C PRO A 5 5.40 7.10 13.70
N LEU A 6 4.50 6.98 12.72
CA LEU A 6 4.75 6.26 11.48
C LEU A 6 5.50 7.21 10.54
N GLU A 7 6.82 7.16 10.52
CA GLU A 7 7.60 7.99 9.60
C GLU A 7 7.29 7.66 8.13
N THR A 8 7.53 8.61 7.22
CA THR A 8 7.40 8.37 5.78
C THR A 8 8.63 7.57 5.35
N PRO A 9 8.48 6.30 4.94
CA PRO A 9 9.62 5.57 4.45
C PRO A 9 10.13 6.18 3.14
N PRO A 10 11.40 5.99 2.77
CA PRO A 10 11.90 6.42 1.48
C PRO A 10 11.11 5.77 0.34
N GLU A 11 11.01 6.45 -0.80
CA GLU A 11 10.36 5.90 -2.00
C GLU A 11 11.07 4.61 -2.44
N PRO A 12 10.37 3.48 -2.54
CA PRO A 12 10.98 2.23 -2.98
C PRO A 12 11.07 2.19 -4.51
N VAL A 13 12.08 2.86 -5.06
CA VAL A 13 12.25 3.01 -6.53
C VAL A 13 12.37 1.66 -7.23
N GLU A 14 13.01 0.65 -6.64
CA GLU A 14 13.06 -0.69 -7.27
C GLU A 14 11.69 -1.36 -7.31
N VAL A 15 10.88 -1.19 -6.25
CA VAL A 15 9.50 -1.73 -6.21
C VAL A 15 8.63 -1.03 -7.25
N LYS A 16 8.75 0.30 -7.36
CA LYS A 16 8.05 1.09 -8.38
C LYS A 16 8.37 0.59 -9.78
N THR A 17 9.65 0.44 -10.08
CA THR A 17 10.16 -0.07 -11.36
C THR A 17 9.60 -1.45 -11.65
N ARG A 18 9.65 -2.37 -10.67
CA ARG A 18 9.16 -3.75 -10.82
C ARG A 18 7.66 -3.82 -11.12
N ILE A 19 6.86 -3.00 -10.43
CA ILE A 19 5.41 -2.91 -10.70
C ILE A 19 5.18 -2.41 -12.12
N ASN A 20 5.89 -1.36 -12.55
CA ASN A 20 5.74 -0.78 -13.89
C ASN A 20 6.11 -1.78 -14.99
N GLU A 21 7.25 -2.47 -14.86
CA GLU A 21 7.69 -3.50 -15.81
C GLU A 21 6.69 -4.64 -15.94
N LEU A 22 6.20 -5.15 -14.81
CA LEU A 22 5.23 -6.24 -14.80
C LEU A 22 3.90 -5.82 -15.42
N PHE A 23 3.44 -4.59 -15.15
CA PHE A 23 2.27 -4.03 -15.81
C PHE A 23 2.45 -3.98 -17.33
N ARG A 24 3.58 -3.48 -17.83
CA ARG A 24 3.87 -3.41 -19.27
C ARG A 24 3.91 -4.79 -19.93
N ALA A 25 4.42 -5.80 -19.22
CA ALA A 25 4.47 -7.17 -19.73
C ALA A 25 3.06 -7.81 -19.82
N LEU A 26 2.19 -7.53 -18.84
CA LEU A 26 0.89 -8.18 -18.71
C LEU A 26 -0.27 -7.41 -19.35
N SER A 27 -0.10 -6.13 -19.67
CA SER A 27 -1.20 -5.24 -20.08
C SER A 27 -1.95 -5.72 -21.32
N ARG A 28 -1.26 -6.34 -22.28
CA ARG A 28 -1.86 -6.88 -23.51
C ARG A 28 -2.77 -8.08 -23.23
N ASP A 29 -2.37 -8.95 -22.31
CA ASP A 29 -3.05 -10.23 -22.08
C ASP A 29 -4.14 -10.12 -21.01
N LEU A 30 -3.90 -9.33 -19.96
CA LEU A 30 -4.80 -9.20 -18.81
C LEU A 30 -5.68 -7.94 -18.85
N GLY A 31 -5.44 -7.03 -19.78
CA GLY A 31 -6.18 -5.78 -19.95
C GLY A 31 -6.40 -5.05 -18.61
N PRO A 32 -7.65 -4.82 -18.18
CA PRO A 32 -7.96 -4.07 -16.96
C PRO A 32 -7.45 -4.72 -15.67
N HIS A 33 -7.16 -6.02 -15.66
CA HIS A 33 -6.68 -6.73 -14.48
C HIS A 33 -5.15 -6.60 -14.28
N ALA A 34 -4.41 -6.18 -15.31
CA ALA A 34 -2.95 -6.13 -15.28
C ALA A 34 -2.41 -5.25 -14.13
N ALA A 35 -3.06 -4.11 -13.86
CA ALA A 35 -2.63 -3.18 -12.81
C ALA A 35 -2.71 -3.82 -11.41
N GLY A 36 -3.82 -4.50 -11.11
CA GLY A 36 -3.99 -5.20 -9.84
C GLY A 36 -2.94 -6.29 -9.65
N VAL A 37 -2.72 -7.13 -10.68
CA VAL A 37 -1.70 -8.19 -10.64
C VAL A 37 -0.30 -7.61 -10.43
N ALA A 38 0.03 -6.52 -11.13
CA ALA A 38 1.32 -5.87 -11.01
C ALA A 38 1.57 -5.30 -9.60
N VAL A 39 0.59 -4.57 -9.04
CA VAL A 39 0.67 -3.98 -7.70
C VAL A 39 0.89 -5.02 -6.60
N TRP A 40 0.18 -6.15 -6.69
CA TRP A 40 0.21 -7.21 -5.66
C TRP A 40 1.32 -8.25 -5.86
N SER A 41 2.12 -8.13 -6.92
CA SER A 41 3.20 -9.06 -7.23
C SER A 41 4.21 -9.16 -6.07
N GLY A 42 4.31 -10.36 -5.49
CA GLY A 42 5.19 -10.66 -4.37
C GLY A 42 4.92 -9.84 -3.10
N ASN A 43 3.79 -9.13 -3.04
CA ASN A 43 3.46 -8.15 -2.01
C ASN A 43 4.58 -7.11 -1.77
N LEU A 44 5.39 -6.79 -2.78
CA LEU A 44 6.60 -5.98 -2.61
C LEU A 44 6.30 -4.61 -2.00
N PHE A 45 5.26 -3.94 -2.47
CA PHE A 45 4.79 -2.66 -1.92
C PHE A 45 4.39 -2.77 -0.45
N ALA A 46 3.54 -3.75 -0.12
CA ALA A 46 3.10 -3.96 1.26
C ALA A 46 4.26 -4.33 2.18
N ARG A 47 5.21 -5.14 1.70
CA ARG A 47 6.41 -5.52 2.45
C ARG A 47 7.31 -4.33 2.75
N HIS A 48 7.44 -3.38 1.82
CA HIS A 48 8.18 -2.14 2.03
C HIS A 48 7.58 -1.33 3.19
N LEU A 49 6.28 -1.02 3.12
CA LEU A 49 5.60 -0.27 4.17
C LEU A 49 5.63 -1.00 5.52
N TRP A 50 5.39 -2.31 5.51
CA TRP A 50 5.44 -3.12 6.73
C TRP A 50 6.86 -3.27 7.30
N GLY A 51 7.90 -3.18 6.47
CA GLY A 51 9.28 -3.13 6.95
C GLY A 51 9.52 -1.93 7.85
N SER A 52 8.93 -0.78 7.51
CA SER A 52 9.06 0.46 8.28
C SER A 52 8.05 0.59 9.42
N TRP A 53 6.81 0.17 9.22
CA TRP A 53 5.73 0.38 10.20
C TRP A 53 5.40 -0.86 11.04
N GLY A 54 5.85 -2.03 10.62
CA GLY A 54 5.37 -3.30 11.16
C GLY A 54 5.72 -3.54 12.62
N SER A 55 6.76 -2.91 13.18
CA SER A 55 7.04 -2.96 14.63
C SER A 55 5.92 -2.28 15.42
N GLU A 56 5.61 -1.03 15.06
CA GLU A 56 4.57 -0.23 15.69
C GLU A 56 3.19 -0.81 15.43
N LEU A 57 2.88 -1.20 14.18
CA LEU A 57 1.59 -1.84 13.86
C LEU A 57 1.35 -3.12 14.69
N ARG A 58 2.38 -3.96 14.89
CA ARG A 58 2.24 -5.16 15.74
C ARG A 58 1.98 -4.82 17.20
N ARG A 59 2.63 -3.80 17.76
CA ARG A 59 2.36 -3.32 19.13
C ARG A 59 0.90 -2.89 19.32
N LEU A 60 0.23 -2.55 18.23
CA LEU A 60 -1.16 -2.11 18.20
C LEU A 60 -2.14 -3.23 17.83
N GLY A 61 -1.68 -4.47 17.70
CA GLY A 61 -2.52 -5.62 17.35
C GLY A 61 -2.86 -5.75 15.87
N PHE A 62 -2.19 -4.99 14.98
CA PHE A 62 -2.26 -5.23 13.54
C PHE A 62 -1.43 -6.47 13.18
N THR A 63 -2.02 -7.34 12.38
CA THR A 63 -1.34 -8.51 11.81
C THR A 63 -1.01 -8.26 10.35
N TRP A 64 -0.04 -8.99 9.81
CA TRP A 64 0.32 -8.91 8.39
C TRP A 64 -0.90 -9.17 7.46
N PRO A 65 -1.74 -10.20 7.67
CA PRO A 65 -2.96 -10.37 6.88
C PRO A 65 -3.94 -9.19 6.97
N ARG A 66 -4.13 -8.60 8.16
CA ARG A 66 -4.97 -7.42 8.33
C ARG A 66 -4.41 -6.21 7.58
N PHE A 67 -3.09 -6.06 7.56
CA PHE A 67 -2.44 -4.98 6.81
C PHE A 67 -2.60 -5.14 5.29
N LEU A 68 -2.48 -6.37 4.77
CA LEU A 68 -2.77 -6.65 3.36
C LEU A 68 -4.23 -6.34 3.00
N ALA A 69 -5.18 -6.75 3.86
CA ALA A 69 -6.59 -6.43 3.67
C ALA A 69 -6.84 -4.91 3.70
N PHE A 70 -6.21 -4.20 4.64
CA PHE A 70 -6.26 -2.74 4.73
C PHE A 70 -5.71 -2.06 3.48
N LEU A 71 -4.66 -2.59 2.85
CA LEU A 71 -4.05 -2.00 1.66
C LEU A 71 -4.84 -2.26 0.35
N LYS A 72 -5.73 -3.26 0.31
CA LYS A 72 -6.51 -3.61 -0.91
C LYS A 72 -7.20 -2.42 -1.57
N PRO A 73 -7.97 -1.57 -0.84
CA PRO A 73 -8.65 -0.41 -1.43
C PRO A 73 -7.70 0.63 -2.05
N TYR A 74 -6.42 0.64 -1.68
CA TYR A 74 -5.42 1.58 -2.20
C TYR A 74 -4.82 1.13 -3.53
N THR A 75 -5.17 -0.04 -4.06
CA THR A 75 -4.65 -0.55 -5.35
C THR A 75 -4.69 0.49 -6.48
N PRO A 76 -5.78 1.26 -6.69
CA PRO A 76 -5.81 2.30 -7.72
C PRO A 76 -4.80 3.42 -7.46
N LEU A 77 -4.61 3.83 -6.21
CA LEU A 77 -3.65 4.88 -5.84
C LEU A 77 -2.20 4.40 -6.02
N ILE A 78 -1.93 3.15 -5.67
CA ILE A 78 -0.61 2.53 -5.89
C ILE A 78 -0.33 2.45 -7.40
N ALA A 79 -1.33 2.14 -8.22
CA ALA A 79 -1.20 2.15 -9.68
C ALA A 79 -0.93 3.58 -10.22
N ARG A 80 -1.61 4.60 -9.71
CA ARG A 80 -1.33 6.00 -10.06
C ARG A 80 0.12 6.41 -9.76
N TRP A 81 0.67 5.95 -8.64
CA TRP A 81 2.06 6.20 -8.27
C TRP A 81 3.06 5.40 -9.13
N ALA A 82 2.88 4.09 -9.25
CA ALA A 82 3.87 3.20 -9.86
C ALA A 82 3.77 3.07 -11.39
N ILE A 83 2.55 3.16 -11.93
CA ILE A 83 2.28 2.88 -13.34
C ILE A 83 2.11 4.19 -14.11
N GLU A 84 1.22 5.05 -13.65
CA GLU A 84 0.89 6.30 -14.35
C GLU A 84 1.89 7.42 -14.06
N GLY A 85 2.50 7.43 -12.87
CA GLY A 85 3.32 8.53 -12.38
C GLY A 85 2.52 9.79 -12.01
N SER A 86 1.20 9.67 -11.88
CA SER A 86 0.26 10.77 -11.60
C SER A 86 0.06 11.04 -10.09
N MET A 87 0.74 10.30 -9.23
CA MET A 87 0.68 10.42 -7.78
C MET A 87 2.09 10.40 -7.18
N ARG A 88 2.38 11.34 -6.28
CA ARG A 88 3.66 11.39 -5.57
C ARG A 88 3.72 10.33 -4.49
N TRP A 89 4.93 9.90 -4.16
CA TRP A 89 5.16 8.94 -3.09
C TRP A 89 4.67 9.47 -1.73
N GLU A 90 5.00 10.72 -1.40
CA GLU A 90 4.62 11.32 -0.13
C GLU A 90 3.10 11.37 0.04
N ASP A 91 2.38 11.74 -1.01
CA ASP A 91 0.91 11.84 -0.99
C ASP A 91 0.26 10.46 -0.80
N LEU A 92 0.82 9.41 -1.43
CA LEU A 92 0.33 8.04 -1.29
C LEU A 92 0.53 7.53 0.13
N VAL A 93 1.73 7.70 0.67
CA VAL A 93 2.06 7.24 2.02
C VAL A 93 1.25 8.00 3.06
N GLU A 94 1.12 9.32 2.94
CA GLU A 94 0.35 10.13 3.87
C GLU A 94 -1.12 9.74 3.86
N LYS A 95 -1.71 9.49 2.68
CA LYS A 95 -3.09 9.01 2.58
C LYS A 95 -3.29 7.66 3.29
N ILE A 96 -2.39 6.70 3.06
CA ILE A 96 -2.43 5.39 3.73
C ILE A 96 -2.27 5.54 5.24
N ARG A 97 -1.33 6.38 5.69
CA ARG A 97 -1.06 6.64 7.11
C ARG A 97 -2.27 7.26 7.81
N ALA A 98 -2.79 8.35 7.28
CA ALA A 98 -3.90 9.08 7.88
C ALA A 98 -5.15 8.21 8.03
N ASP A 99 -5.43 7.36 7.04
CA ASP A 99 -6.54 6.41 7.11
C ASP A 99 -6.27 5.28 8.12
N LEU A 100 -5.01 4.83 8.23
CA LEU A 100 -4.61 3.83 9.23
C LEU A 100 -4.78 4.40 10.65
N GLU A 101 -4.41 5.65 10.90
CA GLU A 101 -4.65 6.33 12.18
C GLU A 101 -6.14 6.51 12.48
N SER A 102 -6.93 6.91 11.47
CA SER A 102 -8.37 7.09 11.59
C SER A 102 -9.12 5.78 11.85
N SER A 103 -8.64 4.67 11.27
CA SER A 103 -9.20 3.32 11.48
C SER A 103 -9.00 2.80 12.92
N ARG A 104 -8.14 3.44 13.72
CA ARG A 104 -7.99 3.12 15.14
C ARG A 104 -9.07 3.77 16.01
N GLY A 105 -9.72 4.83 15.55
CA GLY A 105 -10.81 5.51 16.26
C GLY A 105 -12.18 4.83 16.08
N TRP A 106 -12.33 4.02 15.03
CA TRP A 106 -13.55 3.31 14.68
C TRP A 106 -13.15 1.90 14.31
N GLY A 107 -13.36 0.94 15.22
CA GLY A 107 -12.91 -0.45 15.10
C GLY A 107 -12.94 -0.98 13.66
N LEU A 108 -11.88 -1.69 13.28
CA LEU A 108 -11.57 -2.26 11.96
C LEU A 108 -12.66 -3.16 11.34
N GLU A 109 -13.84 -3.25 11.95
CA GLU A 109 -15.00 -4.00 11.50
C GLU A 109 -15.52 -3.52 10.14
N ARG A 110 -15.38 -2.22 9.81
CA ARG A 110 -15.83 -1.65 8.53
C ARG A 110 -15.00 -2.10 7.31
N PHE A 111 -13.75 -2.49 7.50
CA PHE A 111 -12.82 -2.79 6.39
C PHE A 111 -12.67 -4.30 6.13
N LEU A 112 -13.41 -5.13 6.87
CA LEU A 112 -13.38 -6.59 6.80
C LEU A 112 -14.75 -7.20 6.40
N ALA A 113 -15.73 -6.37 6.04
CA ALA A 113 -17.05 -6.78 5.57
C ALA A 113 -17.09 -6.86 4.03
#